data_AF-A0A941NBP3-F1
#
_entry.id   AF-A0A941NBP3-F1
#
_cell.length_a   1.000
_cell.length_b   1.000
_cell.length_c   1.000
_cell.angle_alpha   90.00
_cell.angle_beta   90.00
_cell.angle_gamma   90.00
#
_symmetry.space_group_name_H-M   'P 1'
#
loop_
_entity.id
_entity.type
_entity.pdbx_description
1 polymer ?
#
loop_
_entity_poly.entity_id
_entity_poly.type
_entity_poly.pdbx_seq_one_letter_code
_entity_poly.pdbx_strand_id
1 'polypeptide(L)'
;MISLRKLSVFYLAAASSFALAIGFSEHPTWNVAAHDSARFAGEQGATAAAALNRYVVQPGWAATKVASVALFNQVANSFDRHDVDVAARKPEKPVAVAKAAPKKPAPEKKEQVIADIGPRESIDNQPRALAPPSLRPPIVESKPSLPAPPAAEPAPETRVAKASKPDFTLAPQATVPALPRTPAEMAPPPPVNDHPPSGAALARVAAHFRQSLTKEMLDNFELFLFVSKADHGSAAQRMYVFQKQASGDLVMLYNWPVSTGREIVEMAPNGTLQPSYTPAGYYELDPKRMFVHHFSGQWHQPMPYAMFFNWEKNGYMTGLAIHGAHGDDVGLLGTRSSAGCVRLAPQNARVLFSLIKNNYKGLVPKFAYDKRTATMSNQGVLVHTPDGNLKMAEGYKVLVYIENYGGENVVAALF
;
A
#
# COMPACT_ATOMS: atom_id res chain seq x y z
N MET A 1 -27.33 35.08 8.86
CA MET A 1 -26.27 35.72 9.68
C MET A 1 -25.23 34.75 10.26
N ILE A 2 -25.56 33.51 10.59
CA ILE A 2 -24.60 32.53 11.19
C ILE A 2 -23.55 32.06 10.17
N SER A 3 -23.90 31.87 8.90
CA SER A 3 -22.97 31.45 7.85
C SER A 3 -21.94 32.53 7.47
N LEU A 4 -22.31 33.82 7.52
CA LEU A 4 -21.36 34.93 7.31
C LEU A 4 -20.35 35.05 8.47
N ARG A 5 -20.79 34.80 9.72
CA ARG A 5 -19.89 34.78 10.89
C ARG A 5 -18.90 33.62 10.85
N LYS A 6 -19.25 32.50 10.24
CA LYS A 6 -18.33 31.36 10.06
C LYS A 6 -17.33 31.61 8.94
N LEU A 7 -17.76 32.23 7.83
CA LEU A 7 -16.84 32.65 6.76
C LEU A 7 -15.86 33.74 7.24
N SER A 8 -16.30 34.68 8.09
CA SER A 8 -15.42 35.73 8.61
C SER A 8 -14.32 35.19 9.52
N VAL A 9 -14.58 34.12 10.29
CA VAL A 9 -13.57 33.49 11.15
C VAL A 9 -12.54 32.73 10.31
N PHE A 10 -12.95 32.03 9.25
CA PHE A 10 -12.02 31.39 8.30
C PHE A 10 -11.18 32.43 7.53
N TYR A 11 -11.80 33.54 7.13
CA TYR A 11 -11.10 34.63 6.45
C TYR A 11 -10.10 35.33 7.38
N LEU A 12 -10.47 35.57 8.65
CA LEU A 12 -9.56 36.11 9.66
C LEU A 12 -8.38 35.17 9.93
N ALA A 13 -8.61 33.86 10.08
CA ALA A 13 -7.52 32.91 10.31
C ALA A 13 -6.56 32.80 9.11
N ALA A 14 -7.09 32.82 7.88
CA ALA A 14 -6.28 32.84 6.67
C ALA A 14 -5.51 34.16 6.51
N ALA A 15 -6.15 35.30 6.78
CA ALA A 15 -5.53 36.61 6.73
C ALA A 15 -4.44 36.79 7.81
N SER A 16 -4.63 36.22 9.02
CA SER A 16 -3.61 36.21 10.06
C SER A 16 -2.37 35.40 9.65
N SER A 17 -2.58 34.27 8.95
CA SER A 17 -1.49 33.44 8.45
C SER A 17 -0.67 34.14 7.36
N PHE A 18 -1.33 34.90 6.49
CA PHE A 18 -0.67 35.73 5.47
C PHE A 18 0.02 36.96 6.07
N ALA A 19 -0.57 37.63 7.06
CA ALA A 19 0.05 38.76 7.75
C ALA A 19 1.33 38.37 8.48
N LEU A 20 1.37 37.17 9.08
CA LEU A 20 2.58 36.62 9.69
C LEU A 20 3.66 36.31 8.65
N ALA A 21 3.29 35.72 7.51
CA ALA A 21 4.22 35.44 6.42
C ALA A 21 4.81 36.72 5.81
N ILE A 22 3.98 37.75 5.61
CA ILE A 22 4.41 39.06 5.12
C ILE A 22 5.31 39.74 6.17
N GLY A 23 4.92 39.71 7.45
CA GLY A 23 5.74 40.24 8.54
C GLY A 23 7.12 39.58 8.66
N PHE A 24 7.22 38.27 8.43
CA PHE A 24 8.51 37.58 8.37
C PHE A 24 9.32 37.89 7.11
N SER A 25 8.67 38.27 6.01
CA SER A 25 9.35 38.68 4.78
C SER A 25 9.85 40.13 4.83
N GLU A 26 9.13 41.02 5.53
CA GLU A 26 9.43 42.46 5.60
C GLU A 26 10.32 42.84 6.79
N HIS A 27 10.43 41.97 7.81
CA HIS A 27 11.31 42.18 8.97
C HIS A 27 12.32 41.03 9.15
N PRO A 28 13.49 41.10 8.48
CA PRO A 28 14.53 40.05 8.53
C PRO A 28 15.05 39.74 9.95
N THR A 29 14.98 40.71 10.86
CA THR A 29 15.41 40.56 12.27
C THR A 29 14.52 39.60 13.06
N TRP A 30 13.24 39.45 12.68
CA TRP A 30 12.32 38.50 13.32
C TRP A 30 12.59 37.07 12.87
N ASN A 31 13.06 36.90 11.63
CA ASN A 31 13.48 35.61 11.09
C ASN A 31 14.79 35.12 11.76
N VAL A 32 15.71 36.05 12.05
CA VAL A 32 16.94 35.75 12.82
C VAL A 32 16.62 35.44 14.28
N ALA A 33 15.75 36.22 14.95
CA ALA A 33 15.31 35.94 16.31
C ALA A 33 14.56 34.60 16.43
N ALA A 34 13.78 34.22 15.41
CA ALA A 34 13.14 32.89 15.33
C ALA A 34 14.17 31.76 15.13
N HIS A 35 15.23 32.00 14.35
CA HIS A 35 16.35 31.06 14.19
C HIS A 35 17.17 30.89 15.48
N ASP A 36 17.43 31.98 16.20
CA ASP A 36 18.17 31.95 17.47
C ASP A 36 17.34 31.30 18.58
N SER A 37 16.02 31.50 18.56
CA SER A 37 15.07 30.79 19.44
C SER A 37 14.98 29.30 19.11
N ALA A 38 15.10 28.91 17.83
CA ALA A 38 15.16 27.51 17.41
C ALA A 38 16.46 26.82 17.86
N ARG A 39 17.56 27.57 17.98
CA ARG A 39 18.83 27.09 18.54
C ARG A 39 18.77 26.90 20.05
N PHE A 40 18.08 27.80 20.77
CA PHE A 40 17.82 27.68 22.21
C PHE A 40 16.83 26.55 22.54
N ALA A 41 15.89 26.25 21.64
CA ALA A 41 14.91 25.16 21.78
C ALA A 41 15.44 23.75 21.45
N GLY A 42 16.75 23.60 21.19
CA GLY A 42 17.40 22.31 20.95
C GLY A 42 17.42 21.39 22.18
N GLU A 43 17.30 21.93 23.40
CA GLU A 43 17.41 21.15 24.64
C GLU A 43 16.06 20.74 25.27
N GLN A 44 14.92 21.28 24.79
CA GLN A 44 13.56 20.85 25.23
C GLN A 44 12.57 20.56 24.08
N GLY A 45 13.03 20.51 22.83
CA GLY A 45 12.20 20.40 21.63
C GLY A 45 11.29 19.16 21.56
N ALA A 46 11.69 18.02 22.15
CA ALA A 46 10.89 16.80 22.12
C ALA A 46 9.60 16.92 22.95
N THR A 47 9.68 17.58 24.12
CA THR A 47 8.54 17.77 25.03
C THR A 47 7.57 18.81 24.49
N ALA A 48 8.10 19.89 23.89
CA ALA A 48 7.30 20.93 23.25
C ALA A 48 6.59 20.44 21.98
N ALA A 49 7.27 19.65 21.15
CA ALA A 49 6.67 19.03 19.96
C ALA A 49 5.60 17.99 20.33
N ALA A 50 5.85 17.19 21.37
CA ALA A 50 4.87 16.25 21.90
C ALA A 50 3.65 16.97 22.49
N ALA A 51 3.84 18.08 23.20
CA ALA A 51 2.77 18.90 23.74
C ALA A 51 1.95 19.58 22.64
N LEU A 52 2.59 20.14 21.61
CA LEU A 52 1.91 20.74 20.46
C LEU A 52 1.05 19.72 19.72
N ASN A 53 1.61 18.54 19.43
CA ASN A 53 0.86 17.47 18.79
C ASN A 53 -0.33 17.02 19.66
N ARG A 54 -0.12 16.86 20.98
CA ARG A 54 -1.12 16.34 21.91
C ARG A 54 -2.24 17.32 22.24
N TYR A 55 -1.94 18.59 22.42
CA TYR A 55 -2.90 19.58 22.93
C TYR A 55 -3.47 20.48 21.83
N VAL A 56 -2.84 20.55 20.65
CA VAL A 56 -3.28 21.44 19.57
C VAL A 56 -3.66 20.64 18.31
N VAL A 57 -2.76 19.79 17.81
CA VAL A 57 -2.97 19.10 16.52
C VAL A 57 -4.03 17.99 16.64
N GLN A 58 -3.89 17.08 17.61
CA GLN A 58 -4.82 15.97 17.77
C GLN A 58 -6.26 16.41 18.10
N PRO A 59 -6.49 17.37 19.02
CA PRO A 59 -7.85 17.86 19.29
C PRO A 59 -8.46 18.58 18.10
N GLY A 60 -7.67 19.37 17.37
CA GLY A 60 -8.11 20.03 16.12
C GLY A 60 -8.50 19.02 15.05
N TRP A 61 -7.71 17.96 14.86
CA TRP A 61 -8.00 16.90 13.91
C TRP A 61 -9.24 16.08 14.30
N ALA A 62 -9.42 15.80 15.58
CA ALA A 62 -10.61 15.12 16.10
C ALA A 62 -11.88 15.97 15.89
N ALA A 63 -11.81 17.28 16.19
CA ALA A 63 -12.92 18.20 15.96
C ALA A 63 -13.28 18.31 14.47
N THR A 64 -12.28 18.38 13.58
CA THR A 64 -12.49 18.38 12.12
C THR A 64 -13.15 17.09 11.64
N LYS A 65 -12.74 15.93 12.15
CA LYS A 65 -13.38 14.65 11.82
C LYS A 65 -14.84 14.60 12.27
N VAL A 66 -15.13 15.01 13.50
CA VAL A 66 -16.50 15.04 14.04
C VAL A 66 -17.37 16.00 13.24
N ALA A 67 -16.86 17.20 12.93
CA ALA A 67 -17.58 18.18 12.10
C ALA A 67 -17.82 17.68 10.67
N SER A 68 -16.86 16.97 10.08
CA SER A 68 -16.98 16.41 8.73
C SER A 68 -17.99 15.26 8.68
N VAL A 69 -18.00 14.39 9.69
CA VAL A 69 -19.00 13.31 9.81
C VAL A 69 -20.40 13.87 10.07
N ALA A 70 -20.53 14.89 10.92
CA ALA A 70 -21.80 15.57 11.15
C ALA A 70 -22.33 16.24 9.88
N LEU A 71 -21.45 16.89 9.10
CA LEU A 71 -21.80 17.51 7.82
C LEU A 71 -22.20 16.45 6.78
N PHE A 72 -21.45 15.35 6.68
CA PHE A 72 -21.78 14.24 5.79
C PHE A 72 -23.17 13.65 6.11
N ASN A 73 -23.45 13.40 7.40
CA ASN A 73 -24.75 12.88 7.83
C ASN A 73 -25.88 13.90 7.60
N GLN A 74 -25.61 15.21 7.77
CA GLN A 74 -26.59 16.26 7.48
C GLN A 74 -26.91 16.34 5.98
N VAL A 75 -25.92 16.17 5.13
CA VAL A 75 -26.07 16.13 3.66
C VAL A 75 -26.77 14.84 3.23
N ALA A 76 -26.36 13.68 3.73
CA ALA A 76 -27.02 12.40 3.44
C ALA A 76 -28.51 12.41 3.84
N ASN A 77 -28.84 12.93 5.02
CA ASN A 77 -30.22 13.07 5.49
C ASN A 77 -31.04 14.13 4.72
N SER A 78 -30.38 15.03 3.97
CA SER A 78 -31.07 15.98 3.08
C SER A 78 -31.46 15.36 1.73
N PHE A 79 -30.78 14.28 1.33
CA PHE A 79 -31.14 13.50 0.14
C PHE A 79 -32.25 12.49 0.44
N ASP A 80 -32.36 11.98 1.66
CA ASP A 80 -33.43 11.06 2.08
C ASP A 80 -34.80 11.73 2.32
N ARG A 81 -34.89 13.07 2.24
CA ARG A 81 -36.13 13.84 2.46
C ARG A 81 -36.78 14.40 1.19
N HIS A 82 -36.33 14.00 0.01
CA HIS A 82 -36.99 14.37 -1.24
C HIS A 82 -37.89 13.23 -1.72
N ASP A 83 -39.11 13.16 -1.17
CA ASP A 83 -40.23 12.58 -1.92
C ASP A 83 -40.43 13.47 -3.15
N VAL A 84 -40.12 12.92 -4.33
CA VAL A 84 -40.40 13.55 -5.61
C VAL A 84 -41.86 13.29 -5.93
N ASP A 85 -42.69 14.32 -5.78
CA ASP A 85 -44.06 14.33 -6.28
C ASP A 85 -44.02 14.37 -7.82
N VAL A 86 -44.18 13.21 -8.45
CA VAL A 86 -44.19 13.09 -9.92
C VAL A 86 -45.56 13.53 -10.43
N ALA A 87 -45.74 14.84 -10.64
CA ALA A 87 -46.80 15.35 -11.49
C ALA A 87 -46.48 14.99 -12.96
N ALA A 88 -47.06 13.88 -13.43
CA ALA A 88 -46.94 13.41 -14.80
C ALA A 88 -47.46 14.46 -15.80
N ARG A 89 -46.54 15.10 -16.52
CA ARG A 89 -46.82 15.95 -17.68
C ARG A 89 -47.36 15.08 -18.83
N LYS A 90 -48.49 15.50 -19.40
CA LYS A 90 -49.06 14.97 -20.65
C LYS A 90 -48.04 15.06 -21.80
N PRO A 91 -47.90 14.02 -22.65
CA PRO A 91 -47.06 14.11 -23.84
C PRO A 91 -47.79 14.86 -24.97
N GLU A 92 -47.13 15.89 -25.51
CA GLU A 92 -47.51 16.55 -26.77
C GLU A 92 -47.18 15.63 -27.96
N LYS A 93 -48.09 15.60 -28.95
CA LYS A 93 -48.00 14.76 -30.14
C LYS A 93 -47.04 15.33 -31.18
N PRO A 94 -46.28 14.50 -31.92
CA PRO A 94 -45.47 14.95 -33.04
C PRO A 94 -46.32 15.24 -34.29
N VAL A 95 -45.93 16.29 -35.00
CA VAL A 95 -46.48 16.75 -36.29
C VAL A 95 -46.17 15.71 -37.37
N ALA A 96 -47.22 15.19 -38.02
CA ALA A 96 -47.13 14.33 -39.20
C ALA A 96 -47.69 15.05 -40.44
N VAL A 97 -46.97 14.91 -41.54
CA VAL A 97 -47.15 15.55 -42.85
C VAL A 97 -48.46 15.12 -43.51
N ALA A 98 -49.16 16.07 -44.13
CA ALA A 98 -50.41 15.86 -44.85
C ALA A 98 -50.23 15.08 -46.17
N LYS A 99 -51.08 14.07 -46.39
CA LYS A 99 -51.61 13.68 -47.72
C LYS A 99 -53.06 13.21 -47.55
N ALA A 100 -53.92 13.73 -48.43
CA ALA A 100 -55.38 13.65 -48.35
C ALA A 100 -55.95 12.37 -49.01
N ALA A 101 -57.03 11.82 -48.44
CA ALA A 101 -58.13 11.13 -49.14
C ALA A 101 -59.34 10.95 -48.19
N PRO A 102 -60.60 10.87 -48.68
CA PRO A 102 -61.77 11.32 -47.93
C PRO A 102 -62.72 10.21 -47.39
N LYS A 103 -63.42 10.57 -46.29
CA LYS A 103 -64.80 10.22 -45.83
C LYS A 103 -65.42 8.85 -46.16
N LYS A 104 -65.88 8.13 -45.11
CA LYS A 104 -67.30 7.71 -44.90
C LYS A 104 -67.55 7.08 -43.50
N PRO A 105 -68.81 7.00 -43.03
CA PRO A 105 -69.19 7.01 -41.61
C PRO A 105 -69.54 5.64 -40.98
N ALA A 106 -69.77 5.68 -39.66
CA ALA A 106 -70.42 4.76 -38.68
C ALA A 106 -71.58 3.88 -39.22
N PRO A 107 -72.18 2.89 -38.50
CA PRO A 107 -72.30 2.66 -37.03
C PRO A 107 -72.06 1.17 -36.63
N GLU A 108 -72.33 0.57 -35.46
CA GLU A 108 -73.54 0.57 -34.64
C GLU A 108 -73.39 -0.29 -33.35
N LYS A 109 -74.18 0.10 -32.34
CA LYS A 109 -74.56 -0.44 -31.01
C LYS A 109 -74.45 -1.94 -30.67
N LYS A 110 -74.24 -2.21 -29.36
CA LYS A 110 -75.20 -2.80 -28.37
C LYS A 110 -74.58 -2.68 -26.95
N GLU A 111 -75.19 -1.95 -26.01
CA GLU A 111 -76.19 -2.40 -25.00
C GLU A 111 -75.66 -3.54 -24.10
N GLN A 112 -75.83 -3.61 -22.77
CA GLN A 112 -76.25 -2.73 -21.67
C GLN A 112 -76.42 -3.66 -20.45
N VAL A 113 -75.86 -3.39 -19.27
CA VAL A 113 -76.35 -3.73 -17.89
C VAL A 113 -75.45 -2.90 -16.92
N ILE A 114 -75.77 -1.71 -16.38
CA ILE A 114 -76.77 -1.23 -15.37
C ILE A 114 -76.57 -1.87 -13.98
N ALA A 115 -75.76 -1.25 -13.09
CA ALA A 115 -76.11 -0.41 -11.90
C ALA A 115 -76.20 -1.24 -10.59
N ASP A 116 -75.87 -0.83 -9.35
CA ASP A 116 -75.71 0.45 -8.60
C ASP A 116 -74.71 0.18 -7.43
N ILE A 117 -73.77 1.04 -6.97
CA ILE A 117 -73.83 2.28 -6.13
C ILE A 117 -74.52 2.04 -4.76
N GLY A 118 -74.02 2.34 -3.55
CA GLY A 118 -72.89 3.06 -2.90
C GLY A 118 -73.10 2.94 -1.36
N PRO A 119 -72.56 3.78 -0.43
CA PRO A 119 -71.72 4.97 -0.57
C PRO A 119 -70.48 5.04 0.38
N ARG A 120 -69.83 6.21 0.33
CA ARG A 120 -68.58 6.73 0.93
C ARG A 120 -68.43 6.68 2.46
N GLU A 121 -67.14 6.69 2.87
CA GLU A 121 -66.44 7.49 3.92
C GLU A 121 -65.43 6.59 4.66
N SER A 122 -64.29 7.01 5.22
CA SER A 122 -63.43 8.19 5.14
C SER A 122 -62.14 7.82 5.91
N ILE A 123 -61.00 8.41 5.52
CA ILE A 123 -59.79 8.69 6.32
C ILE A 123 -59.18 7.52 7.13
N ASP A 124 -57.97 7.10 6.74
CA ASP A 124 -57.03 6.63 7.76
C ASP A 124 -55.61 7.16 7.53
N ASN A 125 -55.07 7.71 8.61
CA ASN A 125 -53.89 8.53 8.69
C ASN A 125 -53.06 7.95 9.83
N GLN A 126 -51.90 7.38 9.49
CA GLN A 126 -50.65 7.30 10.29
C GLN A 126 -49.93 5.94 10.16
N PRO A 127 -48.62 5.95 9.88
CA PRO A 127 -47.76 4.78 9.89
C PRO A 127 -47.26 4.47 11.32
N ARG A 128 -47.42 3.22 11.76
CA ARG A 128 -46.84 2.68 13.00
C ARG A 128 -45.70 1.72 12.67
N ALA A 129 -44.63 1.86 13.46
CA ALA A 129 -43.31 1.28 13.36
C ALA A 129 -43.22 -0.23 13.08
N LEU A 130 -42.23 -0.62 12.25
CA LEU A 130 -41.64 -1.95 12.25
C LEU A 130 -40.15 -1.84 12.60
N ALA A 131 -39.78 -2.52 13.68
CA ALA A 131 -38.40 -2.67 14.16
C ALA A 131 -37.54 -3.45 13.14
N PRO A 132 -36.22 -3.23 13.10
CA PRO A 132 -35.32 -3.92 12.17
C PRO A 132 -35.23 -5.42 12.49
N PRO A 133 -35.15 -6.31 11.47
CA PRO A 133 -34.93 -7.74 11.69
C PRO A 133 -33.53 -8.00 12.28
N SER A 134 -33.50 -8.87 13.28
CA SER A 134 -32.32 -9.25 14.04
C SER A 134 -31.34 -10.07 13.19
N LEU A 135 -30.09 -9.61 13.10
CA LEU A 135 -28.95 -10.36 12.56
C LEU A 135 -28.40 -11.28 13.65
N ARG A 136 -28.59 -12.60 13.52
CA ARG A 136 -27.69 -13.70 13.97
C ARG A 136 -28.41 -15.07 13.89
N PRO A 137 -27.88 -16.08 13.19
CA PRO A 137 -28.20 -17.47 13.48
C PRO A 137 -27.47 -17.94 14.77
N PRO A 138 -28.03 -18.93 15.50
CA PRO A 138 -27.51 -19.38 16.79
C PRO A 138 -26.16 -20.12 16.68
N ILE A 139 -25.31 -19.86 17.66
CA ILE A 139 -24.07 -20.59 17.92
C ILE A 139 -24.44 -22.01 18.37
N VAL A 140 -24.01 -23.01 17.61
CA VAL A 140 -23.98 -24.41 18.06
C VAL A 140 -22.65 -24.63 18.77
N GLU A 141 -22.71 -24.74 20.10
CA GLU A 141 -21.61 -25.21 20.94
C GLU A 141 -21.32 -26.68 20.60
N SER A 142 -20.17 -26.94 19.97
CA SER A 142 -19.62 -28.30 19.84
C SER A 142 -18.25 -28.35 20.52
N LYS A 143 -18.24 -29.09 21.63
CA LYS A 143 -17.10 -29.39 22.50
C LYS A 143 -16.09 -30.29 21.77
N PRO A 144 -14.78 -29.99 21.73
CA PRO A 144 -13.80 -30.93 21.21
C PRO A 144 -13.57 -32.06 22.22
N SER A 145 -13.77 -33.32 21.83
CA SER A 145 -13.27 -34.48 22.59
C SER A 145 -11.84 -34.81 22.15
N LEU A 146 -10.91 -34.80 23.09
CA LEU A 146 -9.56 -35.35 22.94
C LEU A 146 -9.61 -36.88 22.83
N PRO A 147 -8.87 -37.52 21.91
CA PRO A 147 -8.50 -38.92 22.06
C PRO A 147 -7.38 -39.07 23.10
N ALA A 148 -7.57 -39.98 24.04
CA ALA A 148 -6.56 -40.42 25.01
C ALA A 148 -5.45 -41.26 24.32
N PRO A 149 -4.23 -41.30 24.90
CA PRO A 149 -3.08 -42.02 24.32
C PRO A 149 -3.15 -43.53 24.57
N PRO A 150 -2.69 -44.39 23.64
CA PRO A 150 -2.38 -45.77 24.00
C PRO A 150 -1.05 -45.87 24.76
N ALA A 151 -1.09 -46.69 25.81
CA ALA A 151 0.00 -47.01 26.72
C ALA A 151 1.09 -47.91 26.10
N ALA A 152 2.22 -47.98 26.82
CA ALA A 152 3.52 -48.55 26.47
C ALA A 152 3.61 -50.09 26.45
N GLU A 153 4.62 -50.62 25.73
CA GLU A 153 5.64 -51.62 26.15
C GLU A 153 6.44 -52.16 24.93
N PRO A 154 7.64 -52.76 25.07
CA PRO A 154 8.85 -52.36 25.81
C PRO A 154 10.10 -52.23 24.90
N ALA A 155 11.21 -51.75 25.46
CA ALA A 155 12.50 -51.53 24.79
C ALA A 155 13.26 -52.83 24.44
N PRO A 156 14.22 -52.76 23.51
CA PRO A 156 15.45 -53.54 23.60
C PRO A 156 16.69 -52.64 23.67
N GLU A 157 17.34 -52.75 24.83
CA GLU A 157 18.78 -52.91 25.05
C GLU A 157 19.79 -51.99 24.31
N THR A 158 20.37 -51.14 25.15
CA THR A 158 21.74 -50.61 25.10
C THR A 158 22.76 -51.54 24.42
N ARG A 159 23.38 -51.06 23.33
CA ARG A 159 24.70 -51.52 22.90
C ARG A 159 25.66 -50.33 22.87
N VAL A 160 26.54 -50.31 23.86
CA VAL A 160 27.70 -49.42 23.96
C VAL A 160 28.67 -49.77 22.83
N ALA A 161 29.06 -48.77 22.03
CA ALA A 161 30.23 -48.87 21.16
C ALA A 161 31.21 -47.74 21.49
N LYS A 162 32.44 -48.19 21.76
CA LYS A 162 33.59 -47.51 22.33
C LYS A 162 34.20 -46.51 21.35
N ALA A 163 34.78 -45.45 21.90
CA ALA A 163 35.51 -44.40 21.21
C ALA A 163 36.61 -44.90 20.26
N SER A 164 36.78 -44.19 19.15
CA SER A 164 38.01 -44.16 18.36
C SER A 164 38.25 -42.70 17.93
N LYS A 165 39.39 -42.13 18.34
CA LYS A 165 40.01 -40.96 17.68
C LYS A 165 40.68 -41.47 16.39
N PRO A 166 40.67 -40.74 15.28
CA PRO A 166 41.64 -39.66 15.02
C PRO A 166 41.00 -38.55 14.13
N ASP A 167 41.62 -37.52 13.57
CA ASP A 167 42.97 -37.00 13.44
C ASP A 167 42.80 -35.51 13.08
N PHE A 168 43.64 -34.60 13.56
CA PHE A 168 43.58 -33.19 13.14
C PHE A 168 44.39 -33.02 11.86
N THR A 169 43.71 -33.06 10.71
CA THR A 169 44.30 -32.62 9.45
C THR A 169 43.77 -31.22 9.12
N LEU A 170 44.68 -30.24 9.07
CA LEU A 170 44.40 -28.91 8.52
C LEU A 170 43.93 -29.06 7.06
N ALA A 171 42.66 -28.79 6.81
CA ALA A 171 42.12 -28.66 5.46
C ALA A 171 42.53 -27.30 4.87
N PRO A 172 42.89 -27.24 3.57
CA PRO A 172 43.37 -26.03 2.92
C PRO A 172 42.26 -24.97 2.78
N GLN A 173 42.70 -23.72 2.72
CA GLN A 173 41.92 -22.48 2.61
C GLN A 173 40.64 -22.65 1.77
N ALA A 174 39.52 -22.26 2.37
CA ALA A 174 38.24 -22.14 1.68
C ALA A 174 38.40 -21.22 0.46
N THR A 175 38.29 -21.82 -0.72
CA THR A 175 38.27 -21.13 -2.00
C THR A 175 37.09 -20.16 -2.01
N VAL A 176 37.38 -18.89 -2.29
CA VAL A 176 36.42 -17.84 -2.57
C VAL A 176 35.35 -18.36 -3.55
N PRO A 177 34.04 -18.19 -3.31
CA PRO A 177 33.04 -18.53 -4.31
C PRO A 177 33.30 -17.69 -5.56
N ALA A 178 33.59 -18.35 -6.68
CA ALA A 178 33.76 -17.70 -7.96
C ALA A 178 32.50 -16.89 -8.32
N LEU A 179 32.72 -15.68 -8.84
CA LEU A 179 31.69 -14.85 -9.47
C LEU A 179 30.78 -15.72 -10.36
N PRO A 180 29.45 -15.59 -10.28
CA PRO A 180 28.58 -16.25 -11.25
C PRO A 180 29.00 -15.76 -12.64
N ARG A 181 29.36 -16.71 -13.52
CA ARG A 181 29.60 -16.45 -14.92
C ARG A 181 28.37 -15.75 -15.48
N THR A 182 28.60 -14.68 -16.23
CA THR A 182 27.58 -13.96 -17.00
C THR A 182 26.68 -14.99 -17.69
N PRO A 183 25.33 -14.90 -17.57
CA PRO A 183 24.46 -15.85 -18.24
C PRO A 183 24.73 -15.83 -19.74
N ALA A 184 25.12 -16.98 -20.28
CA ALA A 184 25.09 -17.22 -21.71
C ALA A 184 23.65 -17.03 -22.19
N GLU A 185 23.46 -15.95 -22.95
CA GLU A 185 22.46 -15.74 -24.00
C GLU A 185 21.14 -16.51 -23.84
N MET A 186 20.33 -16.06 -22.88
CA MET A 186 18.89 -16.23 -22.98
C MET A 186 18.40 -15.36 -24.12
N ALA A 187 17.54 -15.92 -24.99
CA ALA A 187 16.94 -15.22 -26.12
C ALA A 187 16.51 -13.78 -25.77
N PRO A 188 16.73 -12.80 -26.66
CA PRO A 188 16.47 -11.40 -26.36
C PRO A 188 15.00 -11.22 -25.95
N PRO A 189 14.74 -10.49 -24.86
CA PRO A 189 13.38 -10.25 -24.41
C PRO A 189 12.57 -9.54 -25.50
N PRO A 190 11.23 -9.62 -25.48
CA PRO A 190 10.42 -8.69 -26.25
C PRO A 190 10.89 -7.25 -25.93
N PRO A 191 10.94 -6.35 -26.92
CA PRO A 191 11.49 -5.03 -26.72
C PRO A 191 10.62 -4.28 -25.69
N VAL A 192 11.13 -4.20 -24.46
CA VAL A 192 10.73 -3.14 -23.54
C VAL A 192 11.41 -1.89 -24.07
N ASN A 193 10.68 -0.78 -24.19
CA ASN A 193 11.30 0.53 -24.44
C ASN A 193 12.13 0.90 -23.21
N ASP A 194 13.32 0.32 -23.10
CA ASP A 194 14.24 0.50 -21.99
C ASP A 194 15.24 1.60 -22.36
N HIS A 195 15.22 2.69 -21.61
CA HIS A 195 16.22 3.74 -21.65
C HIS A 195 17.05 3.65 -20.37
N PRO A 196 18.10 2.80 -20.34
CA PRO A 196 18.89 2.64 -19.13
C PRO A 196 19.65 3.94 -18.78
N PRO A 197 19.76 4.29 -17.49
CA PRO A 197 20.53 5.44 -17.06
C PRO A 197 21.99 5.38 -17.53
N SER A 198 22.58 6.55 -17.81
CA SER A 198 24.00 6.67 -18.14
C SER A 198 24.90 6.21 -17.00
N GLY A 199 26.16 5.88 -17.27
CA GLY A 199 27.12 5.47 -16.22
C GLY A 199 27.25 6.49 -15.08
N ALA A 200 27.23 7.78 -15.39
CA ALA A 200 27.22 8.85 -14.39
C ALA A 200 25.93 8.86 -13.54
N ALA A 201 24.77 8.60 -14.15
CA ALA A 201 23.51 8.47 -13.42
C ALA A 201 23.48 7.23 -12.52
N LEU A 202 24.02 6.10 -12.98
CA LEU A 202 24.18 4.89 -12.16
C LEU A 202 25.09 5.12 -10.96
N ALA A 203 26.19 5.86 -11.13
CA ALA A 203 27.07 6.23 -10.03
C ALA A 203 26.34 7.10 -8.98
N ARG A 204 25.52 8.06 -9.41
CA ARG A 204 24.69 8.87 -8.50
C ARG A 204 23.66 8.01 -7.75
N VAL A 205 22.98 7.11 -8.44
CA VAL A 205 22.03 6.16 -7.84
C VAL A 205 22.73 5.31 -6.77
N ALA A 206 23.92 4.76 -7.08
CA ALA A 206 24.67 3.96 -6.13
C ALA A 206 25.12 4.78 -4.91
N ALA A 207 25.57 6.01 -5.10
CA ALA A 207 25.97 6.90 -4.02
C ALA A 207 24.77 7.30 -3.13
N HIS A 208 23.66 7.71 -3.75
CA HIS A 208 22.40 8.03 -3.07
C HIS A 208 21.90 6.85 -2.23
N PHE A 209 21.86 5.66 -2.84
CA PHE A 209 21.42 4.48 -2.13
C PHE A 209 22.35 4.10 -0.96
N ARG A 210 23.68 4.21 -1.14
CA ARG A 210 24.62 3.96 -0.04
C ARG A 210 24.41 4.93 1.13
N GLN A 211 24.07 6.19 0.85
CA GLN A 211 23.79 7.20 1.88
C GLN A 211 22.46 6.97 2.62
N SER A 212 21.50 6.29 2.00
CA SER A 212 20.23 5.98 2.65
C SER A 212 20.34 4.83 3.66
N LEU A 213 21.41 4.01 3.58
CA LEU A 213 21.60 2.85 4.44
C LEU A 213 22.31 3.19 5.74
N THR A 214 21.80 2.66 6.86
CA THR A 214 22.51 2.72 8.14
C THR A 214 23.64 1.70 8.19
N LYS A 215 24.59 1.89 9.12
CA LYS A 215 25.63 0.90 9.38
C LYS A 215 25.05 -0.47 9.76
N GLU A 216 24.02 -0.50 10.62
CA GLU A 216 23.37 -1.75 11.02
C GLU A 216 22.76 -2.50 9.83
N MET A 217 22.15 -1.78 8.88
CA MET A 217 21.64 -2.39 7.65
C MET A 217 22.77 -2.97 6.80
N LEU A 218 23.85 -2.20 6.60
CA LEU A 218 25.01 -2.66 5.84
C LEU A 218 25.68 -3.88 6.48
N ASP A 219 25.72 -3.95 7.81
CA ASP A 219 26.35 -5.06 8.52
C ASP A 219 25.52 -6.35 8.41
N ASN A 220 24.19 -6.25 8.45
CA ASN A 220 23.31 -7.41 8.61
C ASN A 220 22.66 -7.94 7.33
N PHE A 221 22.68 -7.17 6.24
CA PHE A 221 22.16 -7.61 4.94
C PHE A 221 23.29 -7.80 3.92
N GLU A 222 23.04 -8.61 2.88
CA GLU A 222 24.04 -9.02 1.87
C GLU A 222 23.60 -8.73 0.43
N LEU A 223 22.30 -8.74 0.16
CA LEU A 223 21.72 -8.27 -1.10
C LEU A 223 20.81 -7.08 -0.81
N PHE A 224 20.85 -6.09 -1.68
CA PHE A 224 20.10 -4.86 -1.52
C PHE A 224 19.32 -4.55 -2.80
N LEU A 225 18.02 -4.35 -2.68
CA LEU A 225 17.13 -4.03 -3.80
C LEU A 225 16.68 -2.59 -3.63
N PHE A 226 17.23 -1.68 -4.43
CA PHE A 226 16.76 -0.30 -4.49
C PHE A 226 15.74 -0.14 -5.61
N VAL A 227 14.53 0.28 -5.28
CA VAL A 227 13.45 0.53 -6.24
C VAL A 227 13.15 2.02 -6.26
N SER A 228 13.47 2.67 -7.37
CA SER A 228 12.93 3.99 -7.64
C SER A 228 11.51 3.87 -8.17
N LYS A 229 10.55 4.36 -7.38
CA LYS A 229 9.16 4.50 -7.79
C LYS A 229 8.86 5.86 -8.41
N ALA A 230 9.85 6.71 -8.68
CA ALA A 230 9.63 7.98 -9.39
C ALA A 230 8.92 7.71 -10.73
N ASP A 231 8.08 8.63 -11.17
CA ASP A 231 7.40 8.60 -12.47
C ASP A 231 8.20 9.33 -13.56
N HIS A 232 9.23 10.09 -13.18
CA HIS A 232 10.11 10.80 -14.10
C HIS A 232 11.54 10.89 -13.56
N GLY A 233 12.48 11.12 -14.48
CA GLY A 233 13.90 11.27 -14.21
C GLY A 233 14.72 10.03 -14.59
N SER A 234 16.03 10.21 -14.68
CA SER A 234 16.96 9.18 -15.17
C SER A 234 16.95 7.88 -14.37
N ALA A 235 16.52 7.90 -13.11
CA ALA A 235 16.46 6.71 -12.27
C ALA A 235 15.06 6.11 -12.11
N ALA A 236 14.02 6.75 -12.65
CA ALA A 236 12.62 6.44 -12.42
C ALA A 236 12.18 5.06 -12.92
N GLN A 237 11.26 4.43 -12.19
CA GLN A 237 10.68 3.13 -12.52
C GLN A 237 11.75 2.07 -12.79
N ARG A 238 12.76 2.01 -11.93
CA ARG A 238 13.82 0.99 -12.01
C ARG A 238 14.08 0.32 -10.67
N MET A 239 14.49 -0.95 -10.75
CA MET A 239 15.09 -1.68 -9.67
C MET A 239 16.59 -1.87 -9.93
N TYR A 240 17.39 -1.48 -8.96
CA TYR A 240 18.82 -1.69 -8.91
C TYR A 240 19.12 -2.76 -7.85
N VAL A 241 19.83 -3.81 -8.26
CA VAL A 241 20.18 -4.92 -7.39
C VAL A 241 21.65 -4.80 -7.06
N PHE A 242 21.99 -4.60 -5.79
CA PHE A 242 23.36 -4.51 -5.30
C PHE A 242 23.71 -5.71 -4.43
N GLN A 243 24.90 -6.26 -4.65
CA GLN A 243 25.50 -7.28 -3.79
C GLN A 243 26.59 -6.66 -2.94
N LYS A 244 26.60 -7.01 -1.65
CA LYS A 244 27.68 -6.65 -0.74
C LYS A 244 28.88 -7.57 -0.96
N GLN A 245 30.03 -6.97 -1.23
CA GLN A 245 31.30 -7.66 -1.32
C GLN A 245 31.92 -7.86 0.06
N ALA A 246 32.93 -8.72 0.16
CA ALA A 246 33.68 -8.93 1.40
C ALA A 246 34.37 -7.65 1.93
N SER A 247 34.69 -6.68 1.04
CA SER A 247 35.19 -5.36 1.43
C SER A 247 34.15 -4.48 2.14
N GLY A 248 32.86 -4.85 2.08
CA GLY A 248 31.74 -4.02 2.51
C GLY A 248 31.17 -3.12 1.41
N ASP A 249 31.76 -3.13 0.21
CA ASP A 249 31.26 -2.34 -0.92
C ASP A 249 30.04 -2.97 -1.57
N LEU A 250 29.17 -2.11 -2.09
CA LEU A 250 27.99 -2.50 -2.84
C LEU A 250 28.28 -2.46 -4.34
N VAL A 251 28.27 -3.63 -4.98
CA VAL A 251 28.42 -3.77 -6.43
C VAL A 251 27.04 -3.96 -7.06
N MET A 252 26.70 -3.10 -8.04
CA MET A 252 25.45 -3.24 -8.79
C MET A 252 25.56 -4.45 -9.73
N LEU A 253 24.69 -5.44 -9.53
CA LEU A 253 24.57 -6.62 -10.38
C LEU A 253 23.59 -6.40 -11.53
N TYR A 254 22.47 -5.76 -11.24
CA TYR A 254 21.38 -5.60 -12.19
C TYR A 254 20.75 -4.22 -12.09
N ASN A 255 20.22 -3.77 -13.22
CA ASN A 255 19.47 -2.54 -13.36
C ASN A 255 18.30 -2.79 -14.33
N TRP A 256 17.09 -2.98 -13.79
CA TRP A 256 15.94 -3.40 -14.57
C TRP A 256 14.81 -2.38 -14.53
N PRO A 257 14.09 -2.16 -15.65
CA PRO A 257 12.84 -1.42 -15.61
C PRO A 257 11.82 -2.20 -14.76
N VAL A 258 11.04 -1.46 -13.98
CA VAL A 258 9.93 -1.98 -13.19
C VAL A 258 8.65 -1.22 -13.50
N SER A 259 7.51 -1.77 -13.10
CA SER A 259 6.28 -1.00 -12.98
C SER A 259 5.81 -1.00 -11.53
N THR A 260 5.75 0.17 -10.91
CA THR A 260 5.23 0.37 -9.55
C THR A 260 3.78 0.84 -9.58
N GLY A 261 3.20 1.11 -8.42
CA GLY A 261 1.82 1.53 -8.23
C GLY A 261 1.46 2.78 -9.04
N ARG A 262 0.21 2.87 -9.51
CA ARG A 262 -0.36 4.06 -10.17
C ARG A 262 -0.47 5.27 -9.26
N GLU A 263 -0.35 5.05 -7.95
CA GLU A 263 -0.43 6.07 -6.92
C GLU A 263 -1.79 6.78 -6.84
N ILE A 264 -2.87 6.02 -7.02
CA ILE A 264 -4.25 6.51 -6.93
C ILE A 264 -5.12 5.58 -6.08
N VAL A 265 -6.34 6.01 -5.78
CA VAL A 265 -7.41 5.10 -5.31
C VAL A 265 -8.27 4.74 -6.51
N GLU A 266 -8.44 3.44 -6.75
CA GLU A 266 -9.18 2.93 -7.91
C GLU A 266 -10.09 1.77 -7.52
N MET A 267 -11.07 1.47 -8.36
CA MET A 267 -11.99 0.35 -8.14
C MET A 267 -11.29 -0.97 -8.45
N ALA A 268 -11.16 -1.84 -7.45
CA ALA A 268 -10.66 -3.20 -7.65
C ALA A 268 -11.74 -4.08 -8.33
N PRO A 269 -11.36 -5.22 -8.93
CA PRO A 269 -12.30 -6.14 -9.59
C PRO A 269 -13.47 -6.63 -8.74
N ASN A 270 -13.33 -6.61 -7.41
CA ASN A 270 -14.39 -6.97 -6.47
C ASN A 270 -15.38 -5.81 -6.18
N GLY A 271 -15.25 -4.67 -6.87
CA GLY A 271 -16.10 -3.49 -6.72
C GLY A 271 -15.73 -2.54 -5.57
N THR A 272 -14.67 -2.84 -4.81
CA THR A 272 -14.24 -2.00 -3.68
C THR A 272 -13.20 -0.96 -4.12
N LEU A 273 -13.23 0.23 -3.51
CA LEU A 273 -12.17 1.22 -3.69
C LEU A 273 -10.90 0.77 -2.96
N GLN A 274 -9.82 0.62 -3.70
CA GLN A 274 -8.52 0.17 -3.19
C GLN A 274 -7.41 1.12 -3.63
N PRO A 275 -6.44 1.39 -2.75
CA PRO A 275 -5.25 2.14 -3.15
C PRO A 275 -4.32 1.27 -4.01
N SER A 276 -3.78 1.86 -5.08
CA SER A 276 -2.68 1.31 -5.89
C SER A 276 -1.36 2.04 -5.63
N TYR A 277 -1.09 2.36 -4.37
CA TYR A 277 0.17 2.94 -3.92
C TYR A 277 1.25 1.87 -3.84
N THR A 278 2.48 2.19 -4.25
CA THR A 278 3.68 1.48 -3.78
C THR A 278 4.29 2.32 -2.66
N PRO A 279 4.09 1.98 -1.38
CA PRO A 279 4.59 2.79 -0.29
C PRO A 279 6.12 2.81 -0.29
N ALA A 280 6.70 4.00 -0.09
CA ALA A 280 8.13 4.15 0.11
C ALA A 280 8.54 3.64 1.50
N GLY A 281 9.75 3.11 1.61
CA GLY A 281 10.30 2.59 2.86
C GLY A 281 11.21 1.39 2.67
N TYR A 282 11.60 0.82 3.81
CA TYR A 282 12.44 -0.37 3.93
C TYR A 282 11.58 -1.60 4.22
N TYR A 283 11.90 -2.71 3.56
CA TYR A 283 11.15 -3.97 3.66
C TYR A 283 12.09 -5.18 3.66
N GLU A 284 11.66 -6.23 4.34
CA GLU A 284 12.22 -7.58 4.21
C GLU A 284 11.31 -8.44 3.34
N LEU A 285 11.85 -9.51 2.79
CA LEU A 285 11.05 -10.54 2.11
C LEU A 285 10.58 -11.60 3.11
N ASP A 286 9.34 -12.05 2.93
CA ASP A 286 8.78 -13.11 3.76
C ASP A 286 9.24 -14.50 3.26
N PRO A 287 10.03 -15.25 4.04
CA PRO A 287 10.53 -16.56 3.64
C PRO A 287 9.43 -17.60 3.40
N LYS A 288 8.25 -17.40 3.99
CA LYS A 288 7.10 -18.30 3.87
C LYS A 288 6.18 -17.93 2.69
N ARG A 289 6.35 -16.75 2.10
CA ARG A 289 5.52 -16.26 0.98
C ARG A 289 6.36 -15.95 -0.25
N MET A 290 7.05 -16.98 -0.73
CA MET A 290 7.75 -16.99 -2.02
C MET A 290 7.18 -18.07 -2.94
N PHE A 291 6.46 -17.65 -3.97
CA PHE A 291 5.68 -18.54 -4.84
C PHE A 291 6.09 -18.39 -6.30
N VAL A 292 6.38 -19.51 -6.97
CA VAL A 292 6.65 -19.51 -8.42
C VAL A 292 5.39 -19.14 -9.21
N HIS A 293 4.24 -19.64 -8.75
CA HIS A 293 2.94 -19.32 -9.30
C HIS A 293 2.05 -18.78 -8.19
N HIS A 294 1.59 -17.55 -8.34
CA HIS A 294 0.62 -16.94 -7.45
C HIS A 294 -0.42 -16.19 -8.28
N PHE A 295 -1.62 -16.04 -7.73
CA PHE A 295 -2.70 -15.28 -8.33
C PHE A 295 -3.27 -14.35 -7.28
N SER A 296 -3.29 -13.05 -7.59
CA SER A 296 -3.83 -12.04 -6.69
C SER A 296 -5.35 -12.17 -6.60
N GLY A 297 -5.88 -12.52 -5.43
CA GLY A 297 -7.33 -12.49 -5.21
C GLY A 297 -7.90 -11.07 -5.24
N GLN A 298 -7.15 -10.06 -4.80
CA GLN A 298 -7.60 -8.67 -4.76
C GLN A 298 -7.71 -8.04 -6.14
N TRP A 299 -6.75 -8.33 -7.03
CA TRP A 299 -6.65 -7.71 -8.35
C TRP A 299 -6.93 -8.66 -9.52
N HIS A 300 -7.22 -9.94 -9.24
CA HIS A 300 -7.46 -10.99 -10.24
C HIS A 300 -6.36 -11.08 -11.31
N GLN A 301 -5.09 -10.94 -10.90
CA GLN A 301 -3.94 -10.96 -11.80
C GLN A 301 -2.95 -12.09 -11.44
N PRO A 302 -2.35 -12.77 -12.44
CA PRO A 302 -1.21 -13.65 -12.22
C PRO A 302 0.01 -12.87 -11.70
N MET A 303 0.71 -13.48 -10.73
CA MET A 303 1.94 -12.96 -10.12
C MET A 303 3.04 -14.03 -10.19
N PRO A 304 3.65 -14.26 -11.37
CA PRO A 304 4.74 -15.22 -11.51
C PRO A 304 5.96 -14.81 -10.67
N TYR A 305 6.59 -15.77 -10.00
CA TYR A 305 7.75 -15.57 -9.13
C TYR A 305 7.52 -14.50 -8.05
N ALA A 306 6.36 -14.55 -7.40
CA ALA A 306 5.96 -13.63 -6.34
C ALA A 306 6.83 -13.75 -5.09
N MET A 307 7.33 -12.61 -4.63
CA MET A 307 8.16 -12.41 -3.46
C MET A 307 7.49 -11.36 -2.57
N PHE A 308 6.71 -11.82 -1.60
CA PHE A 308 5.94 -10.93 -0.74
C PHE A 308 6.82 -10.26 0.31
N PHE A 309 6.51 -9.01 0.63
CA PHE A 309 7.16 -8.30 1.73
C PHE A 309 6.64 -8.81 3.06
N ASN A 310 7.55 -9.05 4.01
CA ASN A 310 7.24 -9.30 5.39
C ASN A 310 6.80 -7.97 6.04
N TRP A 311 5.59 -7.52 5.71
CA TRP A 311 5.08 -6.24 6.16
C TRP A 311 3.61 -6.35 6.56
N GLU A 312 3.36 -6.09 7.83
CA GLU A 312 2.04 -6.10 8.44
C GLU A 312 1.54 -4.67 8.63
N LYS A 313 0.27 -4.44 8.31
CA LYS A 313 -0.40 -3.15 8.49
C LYS A 313 -1.78 -3.39 9.09
N ASN A 314 -2.07 -2.73 10.20
CA ASN A 314 -3.34 -2.84 10.94
C ASN A 314 -3.71 -4.29 11.31
N GLY A 315 -2.75 -5.13 11.65
CA GLY A 315 -2.97 -6.53 12.04
C GLY A 315 -3.02 -7.51 10.87
N TYR A 316 -2.89 -7.03 9.63
CA TYR A 316 -2.98 -7.87 8.44
C TYR A 316 -1.67 -7.85 7.66
N MET A 317 -1.24 -9.03 7.25
CA MET A 317 -0.13 -9.17 6.34
C MET A 317 -0.50 -8.58 4.98
N THR A 318 0.34 -7.68 4.46
CA THR A 318 0.05 -7.00 3.21
C THR A 318 0.24 -7.92 1.99
N GLY A 319 -0.48 -7.63 0.91
CA GLY A 319 -0.30 -8.26 -0.40
C GLY A 319 0.79 -7.61 -1.25
N LEU A 320 1.62 -6.74 -0.67
CA LEU A 320 2.68 -6.02 -1.39
C LEU A 320 3.84 -6.98 -1.69
N ALA A 321 4.26 -7.02 -2.95
CA ALA A 321 5.24 -7.99 -3.42
C ALA A 321 6.07 -7.44 -4.59
N ILE A 322 7.22 -8.08 -4.82
CA ILE A 322 7.91 -8.06 -6.11
C ILE A 322 7.47 -9.30 -6.89
N HIS A 323 7.12 -9.15 -8.17
CA HIS A 323 6.77 -10.29 -9.02
C HIS A 323 6.99 -9.97 -10.50
N GLY A 324 6.90 -10.97 -11.38
CA GLY A 324 6.93 -10.77 -12.82
C GLY A 324 5.60 -10.20 -13.35
N ALA A 325 5.66 -9.29 -14.32
CA ALA A 325 4.51 -8.86 -15.10
C ALA A 325 3.93 -10.02 -15.91
N HIS A 326 2.71 -9.86 -16.43
CA HIS A 326 2.03 -10.88 -17.22
C HIS A 326 1.26 -10.24 -18.38
N GLY A 327 1.22 -10.90 -19.54
CA GLY A 327 0.52 -10.39 -20.72
C GLY A 327 0.98 -8.99 -21.11
N ASP A 328 0.03 -8.11 -21.38
CA ASP A 328 0.29 -6.75 -21.88
C ASP A 328 0.96 -5.85 -20.83
N ASP A 329 0.90 -6.20 -19.53
CA ASP A 329 1.59 -5.47 -18.46
C ASP A 329 3.13 -5.45 -18.65
N VAL A 330 3.69 -6.39 -19.44
CA VAL A 330 5.12 -6.40 -19.77
C VAL A 330 5.51 -5.16 -20.58
N GLY A 331 4.62 -4.67 -21.45
CA GLY A 331 4.83 -3.45 -22.22
C GLY A 331 4.74 -2.15 -21.39
N LEU A 332 4.31 -2.25 -20.12
CA LEU A 332 4.14 -1.11 -19.21
C LEU A 332 5.28 -0.98 -18.20
N LEU A 333 6.31 -1.83 -18.29
CA LEU A 333 7.54 -1.67 -17.51
C LEU A 333 8.22 -0.33 -17.85
N GLY A 334 8.76 0.34 -16.83
CA GLY A 334 9.23 1.72 -16.94
C GLY A 334 8.15 2.77 -16.63
N THR A 335 6.93 2.35 -16.25
CA THR A 335 5.82 3.26 -15.91
C THR A 335 5.09 2.85 -14.62
N ARG A 336 4.43 3.79 -13.95
CA ARG A 336 3.57 3.55 -12.80
C ARG A 336 2.22 2.96 -13.23
N SER A 337 2.15 1.65 -13.44
CA SER A 337 0.97 0.98 -13.98
C SER A 337 0.54 -0.27 -13.21
N SER A 338 1.18 -0.59 -12.09
CA SER A 338 0.74 -1.68 -11.23
C SER A 338 -0.38 -1.23 -10.27
N ALA A 339 -1.02 -2.21 -9.65
CA ALA A 339 -1.95 -1.98 -8.55
C ALA A 339 -1.27 -1.87 -7.16
N GLY A 340 0.04 -1.61 -7.12
CA GLY A 340 0.84 -1.36 -5.91
C GLY A 340 2.09 -2.24 -5.79
N CYS A 341 2.11 -3.43 -6.40
CA CYS A 341 3.30 -4.29 -6.42
C CYS A 341 4.45 -3.73 -7.27
N VAL A 342 5.66 -4.25 -7.08
CA VAL A 342 6.79 -3.96 -7.97
C VAL A 342 6.86 -5.05 -9.04
N ARG A 343 6.49 -4.71 -10.28
CA ARG A 343 6.50 -5.64 -11.40
C ARG A 343 7.83 -5.60 -12.15
N LEU A 344 8.40 -6.75 -12.43
CA LEU A 344 9.59 -6.95 -13.26
C LEU A 344 9.23 -7.66 -14.57
N ALA A 345 10.11 -7.66 -15.57
CA ALA A 345 9.99 -8.63 -16.65
C ALA A 345 9.99 -10.06 -16.09
N PRO A 346 9.19 -11.01 -16.63
CA PRO A 346 9.09 -12.38 -16.10
C PRO A 346 10.43 -13.08 -15.91
N GLN A 347 11.37 -12.88 -16.84
CA GLN A 347 12.71 -13.46 -16.81
C GLN A 347 13.53 -12.85 -15.66
N ASN A 348 13.48 -11.54 -15.47
CA ASN A 348 14.18 -10.85 -14.38
C ASN A 348 13.61 -11.26 -13.01
N ALA A 349 12.28 -11.40 -12.91
CA ALA A 349 11.64 -11.92 -11.70
C ALA A 349 12.10 -13.35 -11.37
N ARG A 350 12.20 -14.24 -12.37
CA ARG A 350 12.75 -15.59 -12.20
C ARG A 350 14.19 -15.57 -11.71
N VAL A 351 15.04 -14.74 -12.31
CA VAL A 351 16.45 -14.59 -11.93
C VAL A 351 16.56 -14.13 -10.48
N LEU A 352 15.85 -13.05 -10.12
CA LEU A 352 15.85 -12.51 -8.76
C LEU A 352 15.33 -13.52 -7.74
N PHE A 353 14.20 -14.16 -8.03
CA PHE A 353 13.61 -15.18 -7.17
C PHE A 353 14.59 -16.32 -6.87
N SER A 354 15.24 -16.84 -7.92
CA SER A 354 16.20 -17.94 -7.80
C SER A 354 17.45 -17.51 -7.04
N LEU A 355 17.98 -16.32 -7.36
CA LEU A 355 19.13 -15.72 -6.68
C LEU A 355 18.88 -15.62 -5.16
N ILE A 356 17.75 -15.05 -4.76
CA ILE A 356 17.38 -14.85 -3.36
C ILE A 356 17.16 -16.18 -2.66
N LYS A 357 16.30 -17.04 -3.22
CA LYS A 357 15.87 -18.28 -2.59
C LYS A 357 17.02 -19.25 -2.33
N ASN A 358 18.01 -19.26 -3.22
CA ASN A 358 19.12 -20.21 -3.17
C ASN A 358 20.31 -19.70 -2.34
N ASN A 359 20.58 -18.39 -2.34
CA ASN A 359 21.86 -17.88 -1.84
C ASN A 359 21.76 -16.98 -0.61
N TYR A 360 20.59 -16.43 -0.29
CA TYR A 360 20.48 -15.35 0.71
C TYR A 360 19.66 -15.71 1.95
N LYS A 361 19.43 -17.00 2.24
CA LYS A 361 18.79 -17.39 3.50
C LYS A 361 19.74 -17.17 4.69
N GLY A 362 19.20 -16.72 5.81
CA GLY A 362 19.98 -16.59 7.04
C GLY A 362 19.25 -15.84 8.14
N LEU A 363 19.98 -15.52 9.20
CA LEU A 363 19.48 -14.65 10.27
C LEU A 363 19.55 -13.18 9.84
N VAL A 364 18.46 -12.45 10.08
CA VAL A 364 18.32 -11.02 9.79
C VAL A 364 17.64 -10.28 10.95
N PRO A 365 17.93 -8.98 11.14
CA PRO A 365 17.34 -8.18 12.21
C PRO A 365 15.87 -7.90 11.93
N LYS A 366 15.01 -8.07 12.92
CA LYS A 366 13.59 -7.77 12.76
C LYS A 366 13.35 -6.27 12.70
N PHE A 367 12.44 -5.85 11.83
CA PHE A 367 11.88 -4.51 11.84
C PHE A 367 10.97 -4.28 13.06
N ALA A 368 10.97 -3.04 13.53
CA ALA A 368 10.14 -2.60 14.65
C ALA A 368 8.65 -2.77 14.33
N TYR A 369 7.89 -3.13 15.35
CA TYR A 369 6.46 -3.36 15.23
C TYR A 369 5.72 -2.58 16.31
N ASP A 370 4.83 -1.68 15.89
CA ASP A 370 3.96 -0.95 16.81
C ASP A 370 2.73 -1.80 17.15
N LYS A 371 2.72 -2.32 18.38
CA LYS A 371 1.61 -3.14 18.91
C LYS A 371 0.29 -2.38 19.02
N ARG A 372 0.31 -1.05 19.14
CA ARG A 372 -0.91 -0.24 19.29
C ARG A 372 -1.66 -0.12 17.97
N THR A 373 -0.92 0.01 16.87
CA THR A 373 -1.47 0.13 15.51
C THR A 373 -1.41 -1.20 14.74
N ALA A 374 -0.87 -2.25 15.36
CA ALA A 374 -0.58 -3.53 14.75
C ALA A 374 0.12 -3.40 13.39
N THR A 375 1.13 -2.53 13.34
CA THR A 375 1.79 -2.15 12.08
C THR A 375 3.30 -2.25 12.23
N MET A 376 3.91 -2.91 11.26
CA MET A 376 5.35 -3.02 11.14
C MET A 376 5.92 -1.73 10.53
N SER A 377 7.01 -1.23 11.10
CA SER A 377 7.73 -0.07 10.61
C SER A 377 8.35 -0.37 9.25
N ASN A 378 8.14 0.54 8.30
CA ASN A 378 8.89 0.59 7.05
C ASN A 378 9.89 1.76 7.02
N GLN A 379 10.20 2.35 8.18
CA GLN A 379 11.11 3.49 8.31
C GLN A 379 12.56 3.09 8.59
N GLY A 380 12.90 1.80 8.46
CA GLY A 380 14.28 1.34 8.72
C GLY A 380 14.60 1.07 10.19
N VAL A 381 13.61 1.18 11.09
CA VAL A 381 13.83 0.98 12.53
C VAL A 381 13.90 -0.52 12.81
N LEU A 382 15.07 -0.98 13.26
CA LEU A 382 15.31 -2.36 13.67
C LEU A 382 14.99 -2.54 15.16
N VAL A 383 14.66 -3.76 15.57
CA VAL A 383 14.37 -4.10 16.97
C VAL A 383 15.64 -4.47 17.70
N HIS A 384 15.87 -3.85 18.85
CA HIS A 384 16.92 -4.22 19.79
C HIS A 384 16.32 -4.90 21.03
N THR A 385 17.09 -5.80 21.64
CA THR A 385 16.82 -6.37 22.96
C THR A 385 17.11 -5.33 24.05
N PRO A 386 16.65 -5.53 25.30
CA PRO A 386 17.00 -4.64 26.41
C PRO A 386 18.51 -4.45 26.61
N ASP A 387 19.32 -5.45 26.24
CA ASP A 387 20.78 -5.42 26.30
C ASP A 387 21.43 -4.66 25.12
N GLY A 388 20.62 -4.09 24.21
CA GLY A 388 21.08 -3.33 23.06
C GLY A 388 21.46 -4.16 21.82
N ASN A 389 21.28 -5.49 21.84
CA ASN A 389 21.60 -6.34 20.70
C ASN A 389 20.43 -6.39 19.70
N LEU A 390 20.71 -6.56 18.40
CA LEU A 390 19.67 -6.74 17.40
C LEU A 390 18.87 -8.02 17.64
N LYS A 391 17.56 -7.93 17.57
CA LYS A 391 16.67 -9.09 17.62
C LYS A 391 16.62 -9.75 16.25
N MET A 392 17.28 -10.90 16.13
CA MET A 392 17.37 -11.63 14.87
C MET A 392 16.20 -12.61 14.67
N ALA A 393 15.92 -12.94 13.42
CA ALA A 393 15.00 -14.01 13.00
C ALA A 393 15.48 -14.65 11.69
N GLU A 394 15.00 -15.86 11.40
CA GLU A 394 15.21 -16.47 10.09
C GLU A 394 14.49 -15.68 9.00
N GLY A 395 15.20 -15.39 7.92
CA GLY A 395 14.70 -14.66 6.77
C GLY A 395 15.64 -14.75 5.58
N TYR A 396 15.50 -13.77 4.69
CA TYR A 396 16.49 -13.54 3.65
C TYR A 396 17.33 -12.33 4.02
N LYS A 397 18.66 -12.42 3.88
CA LYS A 397 19.65 -11.34 3.98
C LYS A 397 19.53 -10.35 2.82
N VAL A 398 18.29 -9.99 2.49
CA VAL A 398 17.88 -9.10 1.42
C VAL A 398 17.15 -7.93 2.04
N LEU A 399 17.65 -6.72 1.82
CA LEU A 399 16.95 -5.50 2.19
C LEU A 399 16.36 -4.84 0.94
N VAL A 400 15.07 -4.56 0.96
CA VAL A 400 14.39 -3.79 -0.09
C VAL A 400 14.20 -2.36 0.38
N TYR A 401 14.59 -1.40 -0.44
CA TYR A 401 14.33 0.01 -0.22
C TYR A 401 13.58 0.59 -1.42
N ILE A 402 12.42 1.18 -1.16
CA ILE A 402 11.58 1.81 -2.17
C ILE A 402 11.53 3.31 -1.89
N GLU A 403 11.81 4.13 -2.89
CA GLU A 403 11.81 5.58 -2.75
C GLU A 403 11.33 6.29 -4.02
N ASN A 404 10.78 7.49 -3.86
CA ASN A 404 10.40 8.36 -4.97
C ASN A 404 11.59 9.17 -5.51
N TYR A 405 12.67 8.49 -5.94
CA TYR A 405 13.92 9.14 -6.37
C TYR A 405 14.11 9.18 -7.91
N GLY A 406 14.07 10.36 -8.51
CA GLY A 406 14.19 10.53 -9.98
C GLY A 406 15.61 10.47 -10.55
N GLY A 407 16.67 10.43 -9.74
CA GLY A 407 18.07 10.40 -10.22
C GLY A 407 18.78 11.75 -10.24
N GLU A 408 18.10 12.81 -9.80
CA GLU A 408 18.66 14.12 -9.53
C GLU A 408 18.57 14.41 -8.04
N ASN A 409 19.54 15.16 -7.51
CA ASN A 409 19.49 15.66 -6.13
C ASN A 409 18.47 16.80 -6.09
N VAL A 410 17.19 16.48 -6.20
CA VAL A 410 16.15 17.43 -5.89
C VAL A 410 16.17 17.52 -4.36
N VAL A 411 16.83 18.56 -3.83
CA VAL A 411 16.49 19.08 -2.50
C VAL A 411 14.98 19.17 -2.51
N ALA A 412 14.33 18.35 -1.69
CA ALA A 412 12.89 18.18 -1.68
C ALA A 412 12.20 19.54 -1.66
N ALA A 413 11.79 20.02 -2.84
CA ALA A 413 10.91 21.14 -2.96
C ALA A 413 9.55 20.61 -2.50
N LEU A 414 9.20 21.00 -1.27
CA LEU A 414 7.89 20.90 -0.66
C LEU A 414 6.79 21.10 -1.71
N PHE A 415 5.96 20.07 -1.91
CA PHE A 415 4.62 20.19 -2.49
C PHE A 415 3.65 19.33 -1.68
#